data_AF-A0A522E6W1-F1
#
_entry.id   AF-A0A522E6W1-F1
#
_cell.length_a   1.000
_cell.length_b   1.000
_cell.length_c   1.000
_cell.angle_alpha   90.00
_cell.angle_beta   90.00
_cell.angle_gamma   90.00
#
_symmetry.space_group_name_H-M   'P 1'
#
loop_
_entity.id
_entity.type
_entity.pdbx_description
1 polymer ?
#
loop_
_entity_poly.entity_id
_entity_poly.type
_entity_poly.pdbx_seq_one_letter_code
_entity_poly.pdbx_strand_id
1 'polypeptide(L)'
;MNKSMDKEGSGNNVIEFERFSKPKREIGVAIDEVLKIARESIGTDEMAEFKIATELYRVLLNFFAGHYAKEQNDTYEQGISGYDSKNKIMVIGFGPFSDFNAFLVFLKSKAMLIPENLKRQLTVYVYEHDNAADSPGCKIDQNGFELVPNTSTFPDHDESFLPYDQTNVPPHEAEFRKLADIRSELSQRLRAISIK
;
A
#
# COMPACT_ATOMS: atom_id res chain seq x y z
N MET A 1 -56.40 -0.23 -14.95
CA MET A 1 -55.57 -1.02 -14.01
C MET A 1 -54.13 -0.58 -14.19
N ASN A 2 -53.65 0.36 -13.36
CA ASN A 2 -52.24 0.77 -13.35
C ASN A 2 -51.48 -0.18 -12.42
N LYS A 3 -50.49 -0.90 -12.96
CA LYS A 3 -49.52 -1.62 -12.15
C LYS A 3 -48.49 -0.62 -11.61
N SER A 4 -48.34 -0.65 -10.30
CA SER A 4 -47.32 0.02 -9.51
C SER A 4 -45.92 -0.26 -10.04
N MET A 5 -45.15 0.81 -10.23
CA MET A 5 -43.68 0.76 -10.21
C MET A 5 -43.27 0.65 -8.74
N ASP A 6 -42.91 -0.55 -8.31
CA ASP A 6 -42.23 -0.74 -7.04
C ASP A 6 -40.75 -0.34 -7.18
N LYS A 7 -40.34 0.55 -6.27
CA LYS A 7 -38.99 1.06 -6.10
C LYS A 7 -38.08 -0.07 -5.64
N GLU A 8 -37.11 -0.45 -6.46
CA GLU A 8 -35.97 -1.24 -6.00
C GLU A 8 -34.77 -0.31 -5.71
N GLY A 9 -34.27 -0.37 -4.47
CA GLY A 9 -32.83 -0.44 -4.27
C GLY A 9 -32.04 0.78 -3.80
N SER A 10 -32.60 1.71 -3.00
CA SER A 10 -31.80 2.78 -2.35
C SER A 10 -31.04 2.31 -1.07
N GLY A 11 -31.03 1.01 -0.76
CA GLY A 11 -30.56 0.48 0.53
C GLY A 11 -29.06 0.13 0.62
N ASN A 12 -28.37 -0.09 -0.51
CA ASN A 12 -27.00 -0.63 -0.48
C ASN A 12 -25.90 0.42 -0.30
N ASN A 13 -26.12 1.66 -0.78
CA ASN A 13 -25.07 2.68 -0.80
C ASN A 13 -24.71 3.21 0.59
N VAL A 14 -25.65 3.21 1.54
CA VAL A 14 -25.40 3.69 2.92
C VAL A 14 -24.56 2.70 3.71
N ILE A 15 -24.81 1.40 3.53
CA ILE A 15 -24.08 0.32 4.20
C ILE A 15 -22.64 0.22 3.67
N GLU A 16 -22.45 0.36 2.34
CA GLU A 16 -21.10 0.44 1.77
C GLU A 16 -20.35 1.70 2.23
N PHE A 17 -21.03 2.85 2.31
CA PHE A 17 -20.43 4.09 2.79
C PHE A 17 -19.95 3.97 4.25
N GLU A 18 -20.76 3.40 5.15
CA GLU A 18 -20.35 3.18 6.55
C GLU A 18 -19.24 2.12 6.69
N ARG A 19 -19.27 1.06 5.88
CA ARG A 19 -18.27 -0.03 5.90
C ARG A 19 -16.86 0.48 5.61
N PHE A 20 -16.72 1.48 4.74
CA PHE A 20 -15.42 2.01 4.36
C PHE A 20 -15.08 3.38 4.98
N SER A 21 -16.07 4.21 5.34
CA SER A 21 -15.82 5.56 5.85
C SER A 21 -15.09 5.58 7.19
N LYS A 22 -15.45 4.68 8.13
CA LYS A 22 -14.79 4.60 9.43
C LYS A 22 -13.33 4.13 9.31
N PRO A 23 -13.01 2.98 8.68
CA PRO A 23 -11.62 2.59 8.47
C PRO A 23 -10.82 3.62 7.67
N LYS A 24 -11.43 4.24 6.64
CA LYS A 24 -10.76 5.29 5.85
C LYS A 24 -10.37 6.49 6.72
N ARG A 25 -11.26 6.93 7.61
CA ARG A 25 -10.98 8.04 8.54
C ARG A 25 -9.89 7.65 9.53
N GLU A 26 -9.96 6.46 10.13
CA GLU A 26 -8.99 6.00 11.12
C GLU A 26 -7.59 5.82 10.51
N ILE A 27 -7.50 5.25 9.30
CA ILE A 27 -6.26 5.12 8.55
C ILE A 27 -5.71 6.50 8.18
N GLY A 28 -6.56 7.41 7.70
CA GLY A 28 -6.16 8.79 7.40
C GLY A 28 -5.56 9.49 8.62
N VAL A 29 -6.21 9.41 9.78
CA VAL A 29 -5.72 9.98 11.04
C VAL A 29 -4.39 9.35 11.44
N ALA A 30 -4.27 8.02 11.41
CA ALA A 30 -3.02 7.33 11.75
C ALA A 30 -1.85 7.77 10.84
N ILE A 31 -2.10 7.94 9.55
CA ILE A 31 -1.10 8.41 8.59
C ILE A 31 -0.73 9.86 8.86
N ASP A 32 -1.71 10.75 9.08
CA ASP A 32 -1.45 12.17 9.34
C ASP A 32 -0.64 12.39 10.62
N GLU A 33 -0.93 11.63 11.67
CA GLU A 33 -0.19 11.68 12.94
C GLU A 33 1.25 11.19 12.77
N VAL A 34 1.46 10.10 12.05
CA VAL A 34 2.79 9.56 11.77
C VAL A 34 3.58 10.47 10.83
N LEU A 35 2.92 11.08 9.84
CA LEU A 35 3.53 12.07 8.95
C LEU A 35 4.07 13.27 9.73
N LYS A 36 3.35 13.72 10.75
CA LYS A 36 3.81 14.81 11.61
C LYS A 36 5.12 14.45 12.32
N ILE A 37 5.16 13.28 12.96
CA ILE A 37 6.36 12.75 13.65
C ILE A 37 7.52 12.59 12.65
N ALA A 38 7.22 12.11 11.46
CA ALA A 38 8.22 11.89 10.42
C ALA A 38 8.88 13.18 9.94
N ARG A 39 8.08 14.23 9.72
CA ARG A 39 8.57 15.55 9.31
C ARG A 39 9.43 16.22 10.38
N GLU A 40 9.09 16.02 11.65
CA GLU A 40 9.89 16.51 12.78
C GLU A 40 11.25 15.79 12.89
N SER A 41 11.32 14.53 12.46
CA SER A 41 12.51 13.67 12.64
C SER A 41 13.46 13.66 11.43
N ILE A 42 12.90 13.67 10.21
CA ILE A 42 13.62 13.46 8.95
C ILE A 42 13.71 14.76 8.14
N GLY A 43 12.81 15.72 8.38
CA GLY A 43 12.72 16.96 7.62
C GLY A 43 11.67 16.91 6.51
N THR A 44 11.72 17.91 5.62
CA THR A 44 10.69 18.17 4.60
C THR A 44 11.27 18.47 3.21
N ASP A 45 12.48 18.02 2.91
CA ASP A 45 12.99 18.11 1.54
C ASP A 45 12.37 17.02 0.65
N GLU A 46 12.52 17.16 -0.67
CA GLU A 46 11.91 16.25 -1.64
C GLU A 46 12.33 14.79 -1.45
N MET A 47 13.57 14.54 -1.04
CA MET A 47 14.09 13.20 -0.78
C MET A 47 13.53 12.63 0.53
N ALA A 48 13.45 13.45 1.57
CA ALA A 48 12.81 13.10 2.84
C ALA A 48 11.32 12.77 2.65
N GLU A 49 10.59 13.57 1.88
CA GLU A 49 9.19 13.32 1.56
C GLU A 49 9.01 12.01 0.79
N PHE A 50 9.86 11.75 -0.22
CA PHE A 50 9.85 10.48 -0.95
C PHE A 50 10.09 9.27 -0.04
N LYS A 51 11.09 9.35 0.85
CA LYS A 51 11.42 8.29 1.81
C LYS A 51 10.27 8.01 2.79
N ILE A 52 9.65 9.06 3.31
CA ILE A 52 8.50 8.94 4.22
C ILE A 52 7.32 8.29 3.49
N ALA A 53 6.99 8.78 2.29
CA ALA A 53 5.88 8.28 1.51
C ALA A 53 6.03 6.79 1.16
N THR A 54 7.25 6.40 0.79
CA THR A 54 7.64 5.02 0.54
C THR A 54 7.40 4.12 1.75
N GLU A 55 7.83 4.55 2.94
CA GLU A 55 7.65 3.78 4.18
C GLU A 55 6.17 3.64 4.56
N LEU A 56 5.39 4.72 4.42
CA LEU A 56 3.95 4.69 4.68
C LEU A 56 3.23 3.71 3.75
N TYR A 57 3.54 3.75 2.45
CA TYR A 57 3.00 2.78 1.50
C TYR A 57 3.35 1.36 1.87
N ARG A 58 4.62 1.12 2.19
CA ARG A 58 5.06 -0.22 2.58
C ARG A 58 4.29 -0.76 3.77
N VAL A 59 4.13 0.04 4.83
CA VAL A 59 3.42 -0.39 6.04
C VAL A 59 1.95 -0.67 5.74
N LEU A 60 1.29 0.19 4.95
CA LEU A 60 -0.11 0.00 4.56
C LEU A 60 -0.31 -1.25 3.71
N LEU A 61 0.55 -1.47 2.72
CA LEU A 61 0.43 -2.62 1.82
C LEU A 61 0.74 -3.92 2.55
N ASN A 62 1.74 -3.94 3.45
CA ASN A 62 1.97 -5.08 4.34
C ASN A 62 0.78 -5.36 5.27
N PHE A 63 0.15 -4.31 5.78
CA PHE A 63 -1.05 -4.44 6.60
C PHE A 63 -2.21 -5.08 5.82
N PHE A 64 -2.45 -4.66 4.58
CA PHE A 64 -3.46 -5.29 3.72
C PHE A 64 -3.10 -6.72 3.32
N ALA A 65 -1.85 -6.98 2.95
CA ALA A 65 -1.35 -8.32 2.63
C ALA A 65 -1.51 -9.28 3.81
N GLY A 66 -1.09 -8.88 5.01
CA GLY A 66 -1.24 -9.69 6.22
C GLY A 66 -2.69 -9.92 6.63
N HIS A 67 -3.57 -8.95 6.38
CA HIS A 67 -5.01 -9.13 6.59
C HIS A 67 -5.59 -10.17 5.64
N TYR A 68 -5.29 -10.05 4.35
CA TYR A 68 -5.73 -11.00 3.33
C TYR A 68 -5.23 -12.41 3.64
N ALA A 69 -3.94 -12.56 3.95
CA ALA A 69 -3.32 -13.84 4.30
C ALA A 69 -4.07 -14.51 5.46
N LYS A 70 -4.38 -13.74 6.51
CA LYS A 70 -5.13 -14.24 7.66
C LYS A 70 -6.56 -14.67 7.30
N GLU A 71 -7.26 -13.91 6.45
CA GLU A 71 -8.62 -14.25 6.01
C GLU A 71 -8.66 -15.50 5.14
N GLN A 72 -7.66 -15.70 4.29
CA GLN A 72 -7.55 -16.87 3.41
C GLN A 72 -6.83 -18.06 4.04
N ASN A 73 -6.31 -17.92 5.26
CA ASN A 73 -5.42 -18.90 5.91
C ASN A 73 -4.17 -19.21 5.05
N ASP A 74 -3.67 -18.19 4.36
CA ASP A 74 -2.44 -18.19 3.58
C ASP A 74 -1.26 -17.73 4.44
N THR A 75 -0.05 -18.11 4.01
CA THR A 75 1.20 -17.47 4.41
C THR A 75 1.42 -16.22 3.56
N TYR A 76 2.14 -15.22 4.09
CA TYR A 76 2.64 -14.13 3.24
C TYR A 76 4.05 -13.76 3.65
N GLU A 77 4.85 -13.42 2.65
CA GLU A 77 6.15 -12.80 2.80
C GLU A 77 6.18 -11.52 1.95
N GLN A 78 6.89 -10.52 2.46
CA GLN A 78 7.21 -9.35 1.65
C GLN A 78 8.46 -9.69 0.83
N GLY A 79 8.31 -9.64 -0.47
CA GLY A 79 9.40 -9.81 -1.42
C GLY A 79 10.32 -8.60 -1.53
N ILE A 80 11.20 -8.64 -2.53
CA ILE A 80 12.08 -7.52 -2.85
C ILE A 80 11.25 -6.24 -3.08
N SER A 81 11.73 -5.16 -2.46
CA SER A 81 11.21 -3.81 -2.68
C SER A 81 12.30 -2.97 -3.31
N GLY A 82 11.93 -2.24 -4.36
CA GLY A 82 12.81 -1.34 -5.08
C GLY A 82 12.21 0.06 -5.16
N TYR A 83 13.08 1.07 -5.26
CA TYR A 83 12.69 2.48 -5.32
C TYR A 83 13.49 3.26 -6.34
N ASP A 84 12.82 4.16 -7.07
CA ASP A 84 13.43 5.17 -7.93
C ASP A 84 12.94 6.55 -7.49
N SER A 85 13.80 7.27 -6.79
CA SER A 85 13.48 8.61 -6.25
C SER A 85 13.37 9.68 -7.32
N LYS A 86 14.07 9.52 -8.46
CA LYS A 86 14.02 10.47 -9.58
C LYS A 86 12.64 10.45 -10.24
N ASN A 87 12.09 9.25 -10.41
CA ASN A 87 10.77 9.08 -11.02
C ASN A 87 9.63 8.93 -9.98
N LYS A 88 9.96 8.96 -8.68
CA LYS A 88 9.02 8.76 -7.55
C LYS A 88 8.25 7.45 -7.69
N ILE A 89 9.00 6.36 -7.84
CA ILE A 89 8.47 5.01 -8.04
C ILE A 89 8.87 4.12 -6.87
N MET A 90 7.95 3.24 -6.47
CA MET A 90 8.18 2.10 -5.61
C MET A 90 7.69 0.84 -6.31
N VAL A 91 8.46 -0.24 -6.25
CA VAL A 91 8.08 -1.57 -6.71
C VAL A 91 8.15 -2.50 -5.51
N ILE A 92 7.10 -3.28 -5.23
CA ILE A 92 7.01 -4.15 -4.05
C ILE A 92 6.36 -5.49 -4.38
N GLY A 93 7.04 -6.57 -3.99
CA GLY A 93 6.54 -7.94 -4.16
C GLY A 93 5.82 -8.45 -2.91
N PHE A 94 4.76 -9.23 -3.11
CA PHE A 94 4.12 -10.03 -2.05
C PHE A 94 3.94 -11.47 -2.50
N GLY A 95 3.93 -12.40 -1.55
CA GLY A 95 3.59 -13.80 -1.79
C GLY A 95 4.43 -14.75 -0.93
N PRO A 96 4.30 -16.07 -1.16
CA PRO A 96 3.31 -16.68 -2.05
C PRO A 96 1.90 -16.62 -1.44
N PHE A 97 0.91 -16.24 -2.25
CA PHE A 97 -0.52 -16.41 -1.93
C PHE A 97 -1.07 -17.58 -2.74
N SER A 98 -2.11 -18.26 -2.22
CA SER A 98 -2.76 -19.35 -2.98
C SER A 98 -3.47 -18.85 -4.25
N ASP A 99 -3.98 -17.62 -4.23
CA ASP A 99 -4.54 -16.90 -5.37
C ASP A 99 -4.12 -15.42 -5.32
N PHE A 100 -3.05 -15.08 -6.06
CA PHE A 100 -2.54 -13.71 -6.14
C PHE A 100 -3.52 -12.75 -6.83
N ASN A 101 -4.31 -13.24 -7.80
CA ASN A 101 -5.29 -12.41 -8.48
C ASN A 101 -6.44 -12.01 -7.54
N ALA A 102 -6.90 -12.93 -6.68
CA ALA A 102 -7.84 -12.62 -5.62
C ALA A 102 -7.27 -11.61 -4.60
N PHE A 103 -5.96 -11.69 -4.29
CA PHE A 103 -5.28 -10.65 -3.51
C PHE A 103 -5.32 -9.28 -4.22
N LEU A 104 -5.07 -9.20 -5.53
CA LEU A 104 -5.17 -7.95 -6.28
C LEU A 104 -6.59 -7.37 -6.29
N VAL A 105 -7.62 -8.22 -6.39
CA VAL A 105 -9.04 -7.81 -6.27
C VAL A 105 -9.33 -7.28 -4.86
N PHE A 106 -8.85 -7.97 -3.83
CA PHE A 106 -8.94 -7.49 -2.44
C PHE A 106 -8.25 -6.14 -2.29
N LEU A 107 -7.01 -6.02 -2.78
CA LEU A 107 -6.21 -4.80 -2.69
C LEU A 107 -6.88 -3.62 -3.41
N LYS A 108 -7.49 -3.86 -4.58
CA LYS A 108 -8.30 -2.85 -5.28
C LYS A 108 -9.42 -2.30 -4.39
N SER A 109 -10.10 -3.15 -3.63
CA SER A 109 -11.14 -2.73 -2.68
C SER A 109 -10.57 -1.91 -1.51
N LYS A 110 -9.31 -2.14 -1.12
CA LYS A 110 -8.65 -1.42 -0.02
C LYS A 110 -7.87 -0.19 -0.49
N ALA A 111 -7.55 -0.06 -1.77
CA ALA A 111 -6.82 1.09 -2.32
C ALA A 111 -7.56 2.43 -2.12
N MET A 112 -8.88 2.41 -1.91
CA MET A 112 -9.65 3.60 -1.54
C MET A 112 -9.36 4.13 -0.12
N LEU A 113 -8.75 3.30 0.73
CA LEU A 113 -8.33 3.63 2.09
C LEU A 113 -6.97 4.33 2.11
N ILE A 114 -6.19 4.22 1.03
CA ILE A 114 -4.92 4.94 0.87
C ILE A 114 -5.23 6.43 0.67
N PRO A 115 -4.67 7.33 1.50
CA PRO A 115 -4.91 8.77 1.36
C PRO A 115 -4.49 9.34 -0.01
N GLU A 116 -5.27 10.29 -0.51
CA GLU A 116 -5.05 10.91 -1.83
C GLU A 116 -3.75 11.72 -1.90
N ASN A 117 -3.33 12.34 -0.79
CA ASN A 117 -2.03 13.01 -0.71
C ASN A 117 -0.88 12.01 -0.90
N LEU A 118 -0.99 10.80 -0.35
CA LEU A 118 0.02 9.75 -0.48
C LEU A 118 0.06 9.22 -1.93
N LYS A 119 -1.09 9.02 -2.58
CA LYS A 119 -1.20 8.65 -4.00
C LYS A 119 -0.56 9.63 -4.97
N ARG A 120 -0.54 10.93 -4.63
CA ARG A 120 0.09 11.98 -5.45
C ARG A 120 1.61 12.03 -5.29
N GLN A 121 2.17 11.42 -4.25
CA GLN A 121 3.59 11.52 -3.93
C GLN A 121 4.45 10.48 -4.65
N LEU A 122 3.92 9.29 -4.93
CA LEU A 122 4.66 8.26 -5.64
C LEU A 122 3.73 7.25 -6.35
N THR A 123 4.26 6.65 -7.40
CA THR A 123 3.63 5.53 -8.12
C THR A 123 4.12 4.21 -7.53
N VAL A 124 3.19 3.36 -7.08
CA VAL A 124 3.52 2.03 -6.54
C VAL A 124 3.15 0.95 -7.54
N TYR A 125 4.07 0.04 -7.78
CA TYR A 125 3.85 -1.19 -8.52
C TYR A 125 3.88 -2.37 -7.55
N VAL A 126 2.84 -3.20 -7.57
CA VAL A 126 2.72 -4.40 -6.73
C VAL A 126 2.70 -5.63 -7.62
N TYR A 127 3.53 -6.62 -7.31
CA TYR A 127 3.67 -7.85 -8.08
C TYR A 127 3.77 -9.09 -7.17
N GLU A 128 3.66 -10.27 -7.77
CA GLU A 128 3.88 -11.54 -7.09
C GLU A 128 5.37 -11.85 -7.00
N HIS A 129 5.90 -11.97 -5.79
CA HIS A 129 7.34 -12.06 -5.56
C HIS A 129 8.03 -13.20 -6.32
N ASP A 130 7.44 -14.40 -6.33
CA ASP A 130 8.08 -15.60 -6.88
C ASP A 130 7.74 -15.86 -8.37
N ASN A 131 6.72 -15.19 -8.89
CA ASN A 131 6.16 -15.43 -10.23
C ASN A 131 6.00 -14.13 -11.05
N ALA A 132 6.82 -13.11 -10.77
CA ALA A 132 6.66 -11.76 -11.32
C ALA A 132 6.35 -11.76 -12.84
N ALA A 133 7.22 -12.38 -13.64
CA ALA A 133 7.11 -12.36 -15.10
C ALA A 133 5.83 -13.00 -15.68
N ASP A 134 5.18 -13.88 -14.92
CA ASP A 134 4.06 -14.71 -15.37
C ASP A 134 2.74 -14.37 -14.65
N SER A 135 2.77 -13.44 -13.70
CA SER A 135 1.63 -13.09 -12.87
C SER A 135 1.11 -11.68 -13.15
N PRO A 136 -0.20 -11.42 -12.92
CA PRO A 136 -0.72 -10.07 -12.94
C PRO A 136 -0.12 -9.26 -11.79
N GLY A 137 -0.12 -7.94 -11.94
CA GLY A 137 0.23 -7.00 -10.88
C GLY A 137 -0.77 -5.85 -10.82
N CYS A 138 -0.44 -4.83 -10.04
CA CYS A 138 -1.18 -3.58 -10.09
C CYS A 138 -0.26 -2.36 -9.98
N LYS A 139 -0.78 -1.23 -10.45
CA LYS A 139 -0.23 0.10 -10.25
C LYS A 139 -1.18 0.91 -9.37
N ILE A 140 -0.64 1.63 -8.41
CA ILE A 140 -1.36 2.58 -7.56
C ILE A 140 -0.71 3.94 -7.71
N ASP A 141 -1.44 4.91 -8.25
CA ASP A 141 -0.98 6.29 -8.44
C ASP A 141 -2.10 7.29 -8.12
N GLN A 142 -1.88 8.56 -8.48
CA GLN A 142 -2.85 9.65 -8.31
C GLN A 142 -4.21 9.43 -9.03
N ASN A 143 -4.25 8.54 -10.04
CA ASN A 143 -5.47 8.14 -10.74
C ASN A 143 -6.17 6.96 -10.06
N GLY A 144 -5.53 6.35 -9.05
CA GLY A 144 -6.07 5.25 -8.27
C GLY A 144 -5.41 3.92 -8.59
N PHE A 145 -6.19 2.85 -8.47
CA PHE A 145 -5.73 1.48 -8.67
C PHE A 145 -5.98 1.03 -10.11
N GLU A 146 -4.94 0.51 -10.75
CA GLU A 146 -4.99 -0.09 -12.08
C GLU A 146 -4.44 -1.53 -12.02
N LEU A 147 -5.22 -2.49 -12.51
CA LEU A 147 -4.75 -3.87 -12.68
C LEU A 147 -3.87 -3.93 -13.94
N VAL A 148 -2.69 -4.52 -13.81
CA VAL A 148 -1.75 -4.70 -14.93
C VAL A 148 -1.67 -6.20 -15.25
N PRO A 149 -2.09 -6.64 -16.44
CA PRO A 149 -2.17 -8.07 -16.78
C PRO A 149 -0.82 -8.81 -16.79
N ASN A 150 0.29 -8.09 -16.98
CA ASN A 150 1.63 -8.66 -17.02
C ASN A 150 2.63 -7.63 -16.44
N THR A 151 3.46 -8.04 -15.49
CA THR A 151 4.43 -7.14 -14.84
C THR A 151 5.68 -6.88 -15.68
N SER A 152 5.79 -7.42 -16.91
CA SER A 152 6.89 -7.12 -17.84
C SER A 152 7.00 -5.65 -18.22
N THR A 153 5.94 -4.86 -17.96
CA THR A 153 5.93 -3.41 -18.13
C THR A 153 6.28 -2.64 -16.86
N PHE A 154 6.56 -3.34 -15.75
CA PHE A 154 6.99 -2.69 -14.53
C PHE A 154 8.40 -2.13 -14.73
N PRO A 155 8.75 -1.02 -14.07
CA PRO A 155 10.10 -0.48 -14.11
C PRO A 155 11.12 -1.56 -13.68
N ASP A 156 12.19 -1.72 -14.46
CA ASP A 156 13.30 -2.59 -14.12
C ASP A 156 13.85 -2.21 -12.74
N HIS A 157 14.13 -3.21 -11.92
CA HIS A 157 14.56 -3.06 -10.53
C HIS A 157 16.08 -3.25 -10.35
N ASP A 158 16.85 -3.10 -11.44
CA ASP A 158 18.30 -3.35 -11.46
C ASP A 158 19.09 -2.32 -10.61
N GLU A 159 19.99 -2.88 -9.77
CA GLU A 159 21.14 -2.41 -8.96
C GLU A 159 21.22 -0.96 -8.43
N SER A 160 20.64 0.01 -9.13
CA SER A 160 20.44 1.40 -8.68
C SER A 160 19.25 1.59 -7.73
N PHE A 161 18.41 0.56 -7.62
CA PHE A 161 17.31 0.47 -6.66
C PHE A 161 17.91 0.12 -5.30
N LEU A 162 17.91 1.07 -4.36
CA LEU A 162 18.40 0.84 -2.99
C LEU A 162 17.74 -0.41 -2.42
N PRO A 163 18.46 -1.54 -2.23
CA PRO A 163 17.88 -2.71 -1.59
C PRO A 163 17.47 -2.29 -0.19
N TYR A 164 16.27 -2.68 0.25
CA TYR A 164 15.89 -2.56 1.66
C TYR A 164 16.62 -3.63 2.53
N ASP A 165 17.84 -4.02 2.16
CA ASP A 165 18.56 -5.06 2.88
C ASP A 165 19.18 -4.47 4.16
N GLN A 166 18.74 -4.99 5.30
CA GLN A 166 19.21 -4.61 6.64
C GLN A 166 20.58 -5.22 6.99
N THR A 167 21.16 -6.04 6.12
CA THR A 167 22.30 -6.89 6.50
C THR A 167 23.68 -6.35 6.10
N ASN A 168 23.76 -5.29 5.28
CA ASN A 168 25.03 -4.58 4.98
C ASN A 168 24.78 -3.15 4.45
N VAL A 169 24.68 -2.13 5.31
CA VAL A 169 24.41 -0.75 4.85
C VAL A 169 25.56 0.23 5.17
N PRO A 170 26.06 0.98 4.17
CA PRO A 170 26.95 2.13 4.34
C PRO A 170 26.25 3.31 5.07
N PRO A 171 26.96 4.44 5.39
CA PRO A 171 26.52 5.46 6.36
C PRO A 171 25.23 6.25 6.07
N HIS A 172 24.47 5.93 5.02
CA HIS A 172 23.10 6.40 4.78
C HIS A 172 22.06 5.77 5.74
N GLU A 173 22.50 4.84 6.59
CA GLU A 173 21.69 4.08 7.56
C GLU A 173 21.08 4.95 8.69
N ALA A 174 21.60 6.16 8.95
CA ALA A 174 21.08 7.04 10.01
C ALA A 174 19.67 7.58 9.71
N GLU A 175 19.30 7.74 8.44
CA GLU A 175 17.98 8.27 8.04
C GLU A 175 16.91 7.18 7.95
N PHE A 176 17.27 5.94 7.59
CA PHE A 176 16.34 4.81 7.59
C PHE A 176 16.07 4.24 9.00
N ARG A 177 17.00 4.39 9.96
CA ARG A 177 16.70 4.11 11.38
C ARG A 177 15.60 5.03 11.92
N LYS A 178 15.55 6.30 11.50
CA LYS A 178 14.44 7.22 11.84
C LYS A 178 13.10 6.78 11.24
N LEU A 179 13.12 6.05 10.12
CA LEU A 179 11.94 5.43 9.52
C LEU A 179 11.49 4.15 10.24
N ALA A 180 12.34 3.53 11.07
CA ALA A 180 11.96 2.36 11.85
C ALA A 180 10.92 2.70 12.93
N ASP A 181 11.05 3.87 13.57
CA ASP A 181 10.08 4.34 14.56
C ASP A 181 8.74 4.67 13.90
N ILE A 182 8.77 5.36 12.76
CA ILE A 182 7.60 5.64 11.89
C ILE A 182 6.88 4.34 11.50
N ARG A 183 7.65 3.32 11.08
CA ARG A 183 7.12 2.01 10.71
C ARG A 183 6.43 1.32 11.89
N SER A 184 7.10 1.29 13.04
CA SER A 184 6.58 0.67 14.26
C SER A 184 5.30 1.36 14.72
N GLU A 185 5.32 2.69 14.77
CA GLU A 185 4.20 3.53 15.18
C GLU A 185 2.98 3.33 14.28
N LEU A 186 3.15 3.44 12.96
CA LEU A 186 2.06 3.23 12.02
C LEU A 186 1.53 1.79 12.09
N SER A 187 2.42 0.79 12.17
CA SER A 187 2.01 -0.61 12.28
C SER A 187 1.17 -0.86 13.53
N GLN A 188 1.53 -0.26 14.67
CA GLN A 188 0.76 -0.37 15.91
C GLN A 188 -0.63 0.27 15.76
N ARG A 189 -0.70 1.46 15.18
CA ARG A 189 -1.98 2.16 14.92
C ARG A 189 -2.88 1.37 13.98
N LEU A 190 -2.33 0.84 12.89
CA LEU A 190 -3.09 0.04 11.92
C LEU A 190 -3.61 -1.27 12.52
N ARG A 191 -2.86 -1.95 13.41
CA ARG A 191 -3.34 -3.15 14.10
C ARG A 191 -4.58 -2.91 14.97
N ALA A 192 -4.80 -1.67 15.43
CA ALA A 192 -5.98 -1.31 16.19
C ALA A 192 -7.22 -1.06 15.30
N ILE A 193 -7.03 -0.94 13.97
CA ILE A 193 -8.10 -0.65 13.01
C ILE A 193 -8.68 -1.96 12.50
N SER A 194 -9.99 -2.14 12.65
CA SER A 194 -10.71 -3.26 12.07
C SER A 194 -11.09 -2.93 10.63
N ILE A 195 -10.51 -3.66 9.68
CA ILE A 195 -10.96 -3.66 8.29
C ILE A 195 -11.81 -4.92 8.12
N LYS A 196 -13.11 -4.76 7.83
CA LYS A 196 -14.00 -5.87 7.45
C LYS A 196 -14.32 -5.82 5.95
#